data_AF-A0A1G1E030-F1
#
_entry.id   AF-A0A1G1E030-F1
#
_cell.length_a   1.000
_cell.length_b   1.000
_cell.length_c   1.000
_cell.angle_alpha   90.00
_cell.angle_beta   90.00
_cell.angle_gamma   90.00
#
_symmetry.space_group_name_H-M   'P 1'
#
loop_
_entity.id
_entity.type
_entity.pdbx_description
1 polymer ?
#
loop_
_entity_poly.entity_id
_entity_poly.type
_entity_poly.pdbx_seq_one_letter_code
_entity_poly.pdbx_strand_id
1 'polypeptide(L)' 'MQAIKALYNGRDIKPMEEIKTKKKTEVIVIFPNEIEERVTPEDARRFLRGSGKGERLTEKLLKSRAEDISLEGN' A
#
# COMPACT_ATOMS: atom_id res chain seq x y z
N MET A 1 1.50 13.69 12.30
CA MET A 1 0.98 14.11 10.98
C MET A 1 -0.50 13.78 10.94
N GLN A 2 -1.40 14.75 10.74
CA GLN A 2 -2.85 14.52 10.72
C GLN A 2 -3.35 14.73 9.29
N ALA A 3 -3.95 13.70 8.70
CA ALA A 3 -4.61 13.81 7.41
C ALA A 3 -6.04 14.34 7.61
N ILE A 4 -6.43 15.33 6.82
CA ILE A 4 -7.77 15.93 6.88
C ILE A 4 -8.39 15.78 5.49
N LYS A 5 -9.64 15.34 5.46
CA LYS A 5 -10.39 15.26 4.21
C LYS A 5 -10.83 16.67 3.80
N ALA A 6 -10.58 17.00 2.55
CA ALA A 6 -10.94 18.29 1.98
C ALA A 6 -11.42 18.11 0.54
N LEU A 7 -12.29 19.02 0.10
CA LEU A 7 -12.81 19.07 -1.26
C LEU A 7 -12.03 20.13 -2.03
N TYR A 8 -11.50 19.73 -3.18
CA TYR A 8 -10.85 20.63 -4.12
C TYR A 8 -11.78 20.93 -5.30
N ASN A 9 -12.06 22.21 -5.54
CA ASN A 9 -12.97 22.66 -6.62
C ASN A 9 -12.22 23.23 -7.84
N GLY A 10 -10.92 22.97 -7.97
CA GLY A 10 -10.06 23.55 -9.02
C GLY A 10 -9.44 24.91 -8.67
N ARG A 11 -9.82 25.51 -7.54
CA ARG A 11 -9.25 26.78 -7.06
C ARG A 11 -8.95 26.78 -5.57
N ASP A 12 -9.90 26.29 -4.78
CA ASP A 12 -9.91 26.31 -3.32
C ASP A 12 -9.92 24.88 -2.77
N ILE A 13 -9.21 24.68 -1.66
CA ILE A 13 -9.27 23.46 -0.85
C ILE A 13 -10.08 23.77 0.39
N LYS A 14 -11.27 23.18 0.52
CA LYS A 14 -12.15 23.36 1.68
C LYS A 14 -12.16 22.09 2.53
N PRO A 15 -11.74 22.14 3.80
CA PRO A 15 -11.82 20.98 4.67
C PRO A 15 -13.29 20.60 4.89
N MET A 16 -13.56 19.29 4.93
CA MET A 16 -14.92 18.78 5.18
C MET A 16 -15.32 18.89 6.65
N GLU A 17 -14.32 18.90 7.54
CA GLU A 17 -14.49 19.03 8.98
C GLU A 17 -13.70 20.23 9.49
N GLU A 18 -14.11 20.78 10.64
CA GLU A 18 -13.41 21.90 11.24
C GLU A 18 -12.00 21.51 11.67
N ILE A 19 -11.01 22.23 11.17
CA ILE A 19 -9.61 22.03 11.59
C ILE A 19 -9.46 22.73 12.94
N LYS A 20 -9.19 21.96 13.99
CA LYS A 20 -8.95 22.47 15.36
C LYS A 20 -7.58 23.16 15.51
N THR A 21 -7.20 24.00 14.56
CA THR A 21 -6.03 24.88 14.64
C THR A 21 -6.48 26.34 14.53
N LYS A 22 -6.10 27.15 15.52
CA LYS A 22 -6.38 28.60 15.53
C LYS A 22 -5.18 29.44 15.07
N LYS A 23 -4.08 28.79 14.68
CA LYS A 23 -2.83 29.46 14.29
C LYS A 23 -2.63 29.30 12.79
N LYS A 24 -1.93 30.25 12.18
CA LYS A 24 -1.45 30.11 10.79
C LYS A 24 -0.46 28.94 10.77
N THR A 25 -0.81 27.90 10.03
CA THR A 25 -0.05 26.63 10.00
C THR A 25 0.25 26.29 8.55
N GLU A 26 1.50 25.93 8.28
CA GLU A 26 1.91 25.38 6.99
C GLU A 26 1.33 23.97 6.84
N VAL A 27 0.80 23.67 5.66
CA VAL A 27 0.15 22.39 5.37
C VAL A 27 0.69 21.79 4.09
N ILE A 28 0.79 20.48 4.06
CA ILE A 28 1.17 19.72 2.87
C ILE A 28 -0.12 19.20 2.24
N VAL A 29 -0.35 19.56 0.98
CA VAL A 29 -1.48 19.06 0.19
C VAL A 29 -1.00 17.85 -0.61
N ILE A 30 -1.65 16.71 -0.39
CA ILE A 30 -1.37 15.48 -1.13
C ILE A 30 -2.57 15.19 -2.01
N PHE A 31 -2.39 15.29 -3.32
CA PHE A 31 -3.36 14.77 -4.27
C PHE A 31 -3.12 13.26 -4.41
N PRO A 32 -4.13 12.41 -4.18
CA PRO A 32 -4.00 11.01 -4.54
C PRO A 32 -3.77 10.96 -6.05
N ASN A 33 -2.72 10.26 -6.50
CA ASN A 33 -2.54 10.01 -7.93
C ASN A 33 -3.81 9.32 -8.46
N GLU A 34 -4.34 9.79 -9.59
CA GLU A 34 -5.46 9.17 -10.31
C GLU A 34 -5.17 7.74 -10.77
N ILE A 35 -3.94 7.26 -10.55
CA ILE A 35 -3.55 5.87 -10.67
C ILE A 35 -4.05 5.12 -9.43
N GLU A 36 -5.37 5.08 -9.24
CA GLU A 36 -5.94 3.76 -9.05
C GLU A 36 -5.67 3.03 -10.37
N GLU A 37 -4.52 2.37 -10.46
CA GLU A 37 -4.42 1.19 -11.29
C GLU A 37 -5.61 0.34 -10.81
N ARG A 38 -6.73 0.43 -11.52
CA ARG A 38 -7.92 -0.34 -11.22
C ARG A 38 -7.47 -1.77 -11.42
N VAL A 39 -7.04 -2.40 -10.33
CA VAL A 39 -6.69 -3.80 -10.32
C VAL A 39 -7.94 -4.49 -10.77
N THR A 40 -7.96 -4.89 -12.04
CA THR A 40 -9.13 -5.53 -12.60
C THR A 40 -9.37 -6.81 -11.81
N PRO A 41 -10.60 -7.35 -11.79
CA PRO A 41 -10.83 -8.66 -11.21
C PRO A 41 -9.89 -9.73 -11.81
N GLU A 42 -9.47 -9.59 -13.08
CA GLU A 42 -8.39 -10.40 -13.68
C GLU A 42 -7.05 -10.19 -12.99
N ASP A 43 -6.60 -8.95 -12.79
CA ASP A 43 -5.32 -8.64 -12.17
C ASP A 43 -5.29 -9.07 -10.70
N ALA A 44 -6.38 -8.86 -9.96
CA ALA A 44 -6.54 -9.34 -8.60
C ALA A 44 -6.46 -10.87 -8.56
N ARG A 45 -7.15 -11.57 -9.48
CA ARG A 45 -7.03 -13.03 -9.60
C ARG A 45 -5.62 -13.46 -9.96
N ARG A 46 -4.88 -12.71 -10.78
CA ARG A 46 -3.49 -12.99 -11.16
C ARG A 46 -2.54 -12.83 -9.97
N PHE A 47 -2.68 -11.76 -9.19
CA PHE A 47 -1.90 -11.53 -7.98
C PHE A 47 -2.22 -12.56 -6.88
N LEU A 48 -3.49 -12.91 -6.71
CA LEU A 48 -3.95 -13.90 -5.72
C LEU A 48 -3.59 -15.34 -6.07
N ARG A 49 -3.46 -15.67 -7.36
CA ARG A 49 -2.97 -17.00 -7.79
C ARG A 49 -1.49 -17.23 -7.46
N GLY A 50 -0.79 -16.20 -6.98
CA GLY A 50 0.66 -16.20 -6.81
C GLY A 50 1.37 -16.34 -8.16
N SER A 51 2.56 -15.78 -8.30
CA SER A 51 3.83 -16.53 -8.44
C SER A 51 3.83 -18.00 -8.94
N GLY A 52 2.86 -18.42 -9.74
CA GLY A 52 2.43 -19.82 -9.87
C GLY A 52 2.87 -20.53 -11.15
N LYS A 53 3.60 -19.86 -12.05
CA LYS A 53 4.34 -20.52 -13.13
C LYS A 53 5.72 -19.89 -13.26
N GLY A 54 6.73 -20.53 -12.68
CA GLY A 54 8.15 -20.19 -12.86
C GLY A 54 8.88 -19.74 -11.59
N GLU A 55 8.18 -19.33 -10.53
CA GLU A 55 8.82 -18.71 -9.36
C GLU A 55 9.40 -19.72 -8.34
N ARG A 56 9.17 -21.03 -8.55
CA ARG A 56 9.70 -22.15 -7.75
C ARG A 56 9.53 -21.95 -6.24
N LEU A 57 8.42 -21.32 -5.84
CA LEU A 57 8.15 -20.97 -4.44
C LEU A 57 8.23 -22.20 -3.52
N THR A 58 7.74 -23.34 -3.98
CA THR A 58 7.85 -24.61 -3.26
C THR A 58 9.31 -25.05 -3.05
N GLU A 59 10.20 -24.93 -4.05
CA GLU A 59 11.62 -25.24 -3.88
C GLU A 59 12.28 -24.30 -2.87
N LYS A 60 11.95 -22.99 -2.92
CA LYS A 60 12.49 -21.99 -1.98
C LYS A 60 12.03 -22.23 -0.55
N LEU A 61 10.77 -22.58 -0.35
CA LEU A 61 10.21 -22.91 0.97
C LEU A 61 10.82 -24.19 1.54
N LEU A 62 11.05 -25.20 0.70
CA LEU A 62 11.74 -26.44 1.11
C LEU A 62 13.20 -26.18 1.47
N LYS A 63 13.90 -25.32 0.71
CA LYS A 63 15.30 -24.93 0.99
C LYS A 63 15.42 -24.16 2.32
N SER A 64 14.53 -23.19 2.55
CA SER A 64 14.49 -22.43 3.81
C SER A 64 14.30 -23.35 5.01
N ARG A 65 13.37 -24.31 4.93
CA ARG A 65 13.17 -25.27 6.04
C ARG A 65 14.36 -26.17 6.30
N ALA A 66 15.06 -26.60 5.25
CA ALA A 66 16.27 -27.40 5.41
C ALA A 66 17.40 -26.58 6.07
N GLU A 67 17.51 -25.30 5.73
CA GLU A 67 18.46 -24.37 6.34
C GLU A 67 18.13 -24.11 7.83
N ASP A 68 16.85 -23.92 8.17
CA ASP A 68 16.40 -23.76 9.57
C ASP A 68 16.71 -25.01 10.42
N ILE A 69 16.44 -26.21 9.90
CA ILE A 69 16.74 -27.49 10.58
C ILE A 69 18.26 -27.64 10.81
N SER A 70 19.10 -27.18 9.87
CA SER A 70 20.55 -27.23 10.01
C SER A 70 21.10 -26.26 11.06
N LEU A 71 20.39 -25.16 11.31
CA LEU A 71 20.74 -24.15 12.32
C LEU A 71 20.31 -24.56 13.73
N GLU A 72 19.18 -25.27 13.86
CA GLU A 72 18.71 -25.80 15.15
C GLU A 72 19.45 -27.07 15.61
N GLY A 73 20.19 -27.73 14.72
CA GLY A 73 20.94 -28.96 14.99
C GLY A 73 22.36 -28.78 15.53
N ASN A 74 22.80 -27.54 15.81
CA ASN A 74 24.10 -27.22 16.42
C ASN A 74 23.95 -26.74 17.87
#